data_AF-A0ABD5S4M2-F1
#
_entry.id   AF-A0ABD5S4M2-F1
#
_cell.length_a   1.000
_cell.length_b   1.000
_cell.length_c   1.000
_cell.angle_alpha   90.00
_cell.angle_beta   90.00
_cell.angle_gamma   90.00
#
_symmetry.space_group_name_H-M   'P 1'
#
loop_
_entity.id
_entity.type
_entity.pdbx_description
1 polymer ?
#
loop_
_entity_poly.entity_id
_entity_poly.type
_entity_poly.pdbx_seq_one_letter_code
_entity_poly.pdbx_strand_id
1 'polypeptide(L)'
;MSCANCSSTITEAVKKLDGVGEVNVNFATDEGTVEYDPDRASPAELYGAIEDAGYEPVAETVTVGITDMTCANCSSTVEGAVGDV
;
A
#
# COMPACT_ATOMS: atom_id res chain seq x y z
N MET A 1 -0.02 1.70 -16.50
CA MET A 1 1.09 0.74 -16.72
C MET A 1 0.93 0.14 -18.13
N SER A 2 1.97 0.07 -18.97
CA SER A 2 1.76 -0.13 -20.43
C SER A 2 2.14 -1.50 -21.00
N CYS A 3 2.74 -2.43 -20.23
CA CYS A 3 3.21 -3.73 -20.72
C CYS A 3 3.48 -4.74 -19.58
N ALA A 4 3.43 -6.04 -19.87
CA ALA A 4 3.79 -7.13 -18.96
C ALA A 4 5.21 -7.04 -18.40
N ASN A 5 6.12 -6.36 -19.10
CA ASN A 5 7.48 -6.14 -18.59
C ASN A 5 7.51 -5.08 -17.46
N CYS A 6 6.58 -4.12 -17.48
CA CYS A 6 6.47 -3.10 -16.44
C CYS A 6 6.07 -3.70 -15.09
N SER A 7 5.11 -4.62 -15.08
CA SER A 7 4.70 -5.34 -13.87
C SER A 7 5.81 -6.22 -13.31
N SER A 8 6.64 -6.81 -14.17
CA SER A 8 7.81 -7.61 -13.74
C SER A 8 8.87 -6.74 -13.07
N THR A 9 9.17 -5.55 -13.60
CA THR A 9 10.13 -4.62 -12.99
C THR A 9 9.71 -4.22 -11.58
N ILE A 10 8.43 -3.89 -11.38
CA ILE A 10 7.89 -3.53 -10.06
C ILE A 10 7.98 -4.73 -9.11
N THR A 11 7.57 -5.92 -9.58
CA THR A 11 7.63 -7.15 -8.78
C THR A 11 9.04 -7.44 -8.30
N GLU A 12 10.04 -7.30 -9.18
CA GLU A 12 11.44 -7.54 -8.82
C GLU A 12 12.02 -6.47 -7.89
N ALA A 13 11.59 -5.21 -8.03
CA ALA A 13 12.04 -4.14 -7.14
C ALA A 13 11.54 -4.36 -5.71
N VAL A 14 10.25 -4.67 -5.56
CA VAL A 14 9.62 -4.88 -4.25
C VAL A 14 10.10 -6.18 -3.59
N LYS A 15 10.31 -7.26 -4.35
CA LYS A 15 10.84 -8.54 -3.82
C LYS A 15 12.26 -8.46 -3.24
N LYS A 16 13.00 -7.39 -3.50
CA LYS A 16 14.36 -7.19 -2.95
C LYS A 16 14.35 -6.64 -1.53
N LEU A 17 13.23 -6.10 -1.07
CA LEU A 17 13.09 -5.60 0.30
C LEU A 17 13.07 -6.78 1.28
N ASP A 18 13.81 -6.64 2.38
CA ASP A 18 13.78 -7.65 3.45
C ASP A 18 12.40 -7.64 4.12
N GLY A 19 11.83 -8.82 4.36
CA GLY A 19 10.47 -8.94 4.89
C GLY A 19 9.36 -9.00 3.86
N VAL A 20 9.63 -8.82 2.56
CA VAL A 20 8.65 -9.06 1.48
C VAL A 20 8.60 -10.55 1.13
N GLY A 21 7.39 -11.11 1.09
CA GLY A 21 7.15 -12.51 0.74
C GLY A 21 6.61 -12.66 -0.68
N GLU A 22 5.32 -12.41 -0.85
CA GLU A 22 4.64 -12.52 -2.14
C GLU A 22 4.37 -11.13 -2.73
N VAL A 23 4.57 -11.01 -4.05
CA VAL A 23 4.28 -9.78 -4.80
C VAL A 23 3.60 -10.19 -6.10
N ASN A 24 2.40 -9.68 -6.31
CA ASN A 24 1.62 -9.85 -7.53
C ASN A 24 1.27 -8.47 -8.10
N VAL A 25 1.67 -8.20 -9.33
CA VAL A 25 1.37 -6.93 -10.00
C VAL A 25 0.68 -7.23 -11.33
N ASN A 26 -0.46 -6.60 -11.56
CA ASN A 26 -1.28 -6.79 -12.75
C ASN A 26 -1.29 -5.50 -13.58
N PHE A 27 -0.52 -5.49 -14.67
CA PHE A 27 -0.47 -4.34 -15.58
C PHE A 27 -1.80 -4.07 -16.29
N ALA A 28 -2.69 -5.06 -16.41
CA ALA A 28 -3.96 -4.91 -17.11
C ALA A 28 -5.02 -4.20 -16.24
N THR A 29 -4.88 -4.26 -14.91
CA THR A 29 -5.77 -3.56 -13.97
C THR A 29 -5.09 -2.40 -13.26
N ASP A 30 -3.80 -2.17 -13.49
CA ASP A 30 -2.99 -1.16 -12.80
C ASP A 30 -2.90 -1.37 -11.27
N GLU A 31 -3.14 -2.60 -10.80
CA GLU A 31 -3.15 -2.94 -9.38
C GLU A 31 -2.00 -3.87 -9.00
N GLY A 32 -1.55 -3.79 -7.76
CA GLY A 32 -0.55 -4.68 -7.19
C GLY A 32 -0.81 -4.99 -5.72
N THR A 33 -0.62 -6.26 -5.35
CA THR A 33 -0.73 -6.74 -3.98
C THR A 33 0.63 -7.23 -3.51
N VAL A 34 1.02 -6.79 -2.30
CA VAL A 34 2.28 -7.14 -1.67
C VAL A 34 2.01 -7.68 -0.28
N GLU A 35 2.50 -8.89 -0.02
CA GLU A 35 2.56 -9.47 1.32
C GLU A 35 3.93 -9.22 1.92
N TYR A 36 3.95 -8.58 3.08
CA TYR A 36 5.18 -8.22 3.77
C TYR A 36 5.01 -8.37 5.29
N ASP A 37 6.13 -8.54 5.97
CA ASP A 37 6.22 -8.59 7.42
C ASP A 37 6.33 -7.16 7.98
N PRO A 38 5.33 -6.67 8.74
CA PRO A 38 5.29 -5.29 9.23
C PRO A 38 6.38 -4.96 10.26
N ASP A 39 7.02 -5.98 10.86
CA ASP A 39 8.17 -5.79 11.75
C ASP A 39 9.49 -5.62 10.99
N ARG A 40 9.51 -5.92 9.68
CA ARG A 40 10.72 -5.94 8.84
C ARG A 40 10.66 -5.04 7.61
N ALA A 41 9.46 -4.76 7.10
CA ALA A 41 9.21 -3.83 6.02
C ALA A 41 7.99 -2.96 6.35
N SER A 42 8.00 -1.73 5.86
CA SER A 42 6.91 -0.78 6.01
C SER A 42 6.26 -0.45 4.66
N PRO A 43 4.99 0.00 4.63
CA PRO A 43 4.35 0.50 3.42
C PRO A 43 5.23 1.54 2.69
N ALA A 44 5.90 2.41 3.45
CA ALA A 44 6.78 3.44 2.91
C ALA A 44 7.98 2.86 2.14
N GLU A 45 8.57 1.76 2.62
CA GLU A 45 9.66 1.08 1.92
C GLU A 45 9.17 0.40 0.63
N LEU A 46 7.96 -0.18 0.66
CA LEU A 46 7.33 -0.75 -0.53
C LEU A 46 7.10 0.33 -1.59
N TYR A 47 6.53 1.47 -1.18
CA TYR A 47 6.29 2.59 -2.10
C TYR A 47 7.59 3.13 -2.67
N GLY A 48 8.62 3.33 -1.84
CA GLY A 48 9.94 3.78 -2.29
C GLY A 48 10.57 2.83 -3.32
N ALA A 49 10.45 1.51 -3.13
CA ALA A 49 10.96 0.55 -4.11
C ALA A 49 10.22 0.62 -5.46
N ILE A 50 8.92 0.94 -5.45
CA ILE A 50 8.12 1.13 -6.67
C ILE A 50 8.53 2.44 -7.38
N GLU A 51 8.79 3.50 -6.62
CA GLU A 51 9.30 4.79 -7.11
C GLU A 51 10.70 4.67 -7.72
N ASP A 52 11.60 3.97 -7.05
CA ASP A 52 12.96 3.67 -7.55
C ASP A 52 12.92 2.84 -8.85
N ALA A 53 11.89 2.01 -9.03
CA ALA A 53 11.65 1.28 -10.27
C ALA A 53 11.11 2.17 -11.42
N GLY A 54 10.85 3.45 -11.14
CA GLY A 54 10.38 4.45 -12.09
C GLY A 54 8.85 4.53 -12.23
N TYR A 55 8.11 4.04 -11.24
CA TYR A 55 6.64 4.04 -11.22
C TYR A 55 6.13 4.82 -10.02
N GLU A 56 5.02 5.53 -10.18
CA GLU A 56 4.40 6.25 -9.08
C GLU A 56 3.27 5.40 -8.49
N PRO A 57 3.45 4.81 -7.29
CA PRO A 57 2.39 4.04 -6.66
C PRO A 57 1.29 4.98 -6.15
N VAL A 58 0.04 4.66 -6.45
CA VAL A 58 -1.11 5.39 -5.89
C VAL A 58 -1.64 4.61 -4.70
N ALA A 59 -1.49 5.18 -3.50
CA ALA A 59 -2.19 4.70 -2.32
C ALA A 59 -3.63 5.23 -2.35
N GLU A 60 -4.57 4.46 -2.92
CA GLU A 60 -5.98 4.86 -2.86
C GLU A 60 -6.49 4.71 -1.43
N THR A 61 -6.51 5.84 -0.72
CA THR A 61 -7.07 6.01 0.61
C THR A 61 -8.58 6.22 0.48
N VAL A 62 -9.37 5.31 1.05
CA VAL A 62 -10.84 5.43 1.03
C VAL A 62 -11.30 6.40 2.11
N THR A 63 -12.04 7.43 1.70
CA THR A 63 -12.66 8.37 2.63
C THR A 63 -14.01 7.85 3.08
N VAL A 64 -14.11 7.51 4.37
CA VAL A 64 -15.37 7.08 4.99
C VAL A 64 -15.99 8.27 5.70
N GLY A 65 -17.14 8.73 5.20
CA GLY A 65 -17.96 9.73 5.88
C GLY A 65 -18.62 9.10 7.10
N ILE A 66 -18.28 9.59 8.29
CA ILE A 66 -18.92 9.15 9.54
C ILE A 66 -19.95 10.22 9.93
N THR A 67 -21.23 9.89 9.80
CA THR A 67 -22.31 10.76 10.27
C THR A 67 -22.47 10.65 11.79
N ASP A 68 -22.97 11.71 12.43
CA ASP A 68 -23.27 11.78 13.87
C ASP A 68 -22.08 11.78 14.84
N MET A 69 -20.88 12.16 14.37
CA MET A 69 -19.74 12.41 15.27
C MET A 69 -19.98 13.70 16.08
N THR A 70 -20.46 13.55 17.31
CA THR A 70 -20.97 14.67 18.13
C THR A 70 -20.03 15.13 19.24
N CYS A 71 -18.91 14.42 19.50
CA CYS A 71 -17.92 14.86 20.48
C CYS A 71 -16.50 14.32 20.21
N ALA A 72 -15.50 14.95 20.85
CA ALA A 72 -14.08 14.62 20.70
C ALA A 72 -13.68 13.21 21.18
N ASN A 73 -14.43 12.60 22.10
CA ASN A 73 -14.17 11.21 22.49
C ASN A 73 -14.66 10.20 21.44
N CYS A 74 -15.67 10.55 20.64
CA CYS A 74 -16.12 9.71 19.53
C CYS A 74 -15.08 9.67 18.41
N SER A 75 -14.44 10.80 18.10
CA SER A 75 -13.36 10.84 17.11
C SER A 75 -12.18 10.00 17.57
N SER A 76 -11.71 10.12 18.81
CA SER A 76 -10.58 9.31 19.29
C SER A 76 -10.88 7.81 19.38
N THR A 77 -12.14 7.44 19.59
CA THR A 77 -12.57 6.03 19.50
C THR A 77 -12.57 5.54 18.05
N VAL A 78 -12.96 6.38 17.09
CA VAL A 78 -12.89 6.09 15.66
C VAL A 78 -11.44 6.05 15.17
N GLU A 79 -10.60 6.99 15.60
CA GLU A 79 -9.16 7.01 15.28
C GLU A 79 -8.46 5.78 15.83
N GLY A 80 -8.77 5.34 17.06
CA GLY A 80 -8.32 4.03 17.54
C GLY A 80 -8.87 2.89 16.68
N ALA A 81 -10.15 2.93 16.32
CA ALA A 81 -10.76 1.89 15.50
C ALA A 81 -10.26 1.85 14.04
N VAL A 82 -9.73 2.96 13.49
CA VAL A 82 -9.28 3.10 12.09
C VAL A 82 -7.75 3.15 11.97
N GLY A 83 -7.04 3.61 13.01
CA GLY A 83 -5.57 3.70 13.05
C GLY A 83 -4.87 2.39 13.41
N ASP A 84 -5.62 1.38 13.88
CA ASP A 84 -5.18 -0.03 13.94
C ASP A 84 -5.32 -0.75 12.57
N VAL A 85 -5.59 -0.02 11.48
CA VAL A 85 -5.74 -0.53 10.11
C VAL A 85 -4.56 -0.12 9.24
#